data_AF-A0A0M9AIL3-F1
#
_entry.id   AF-A0A0M9AIL3-F1
#
_cell.length_a   1.000
_cell.length_b   1.000
_cell.length_c   1.000
_cell.angle_alpha   90.00
_cell.angle_beta   90.00
_cell.angle_gamma   90.00
#
_symmetry.space_group_name_H-M   'P 1'
#
loop_
_entity.id
_entity.type
_entity.pdbx_description
1 polymer ?
#
loop_
_entity_poly.entity_id
_entity_poly.type
_entity_poly.pdbx_seq_one_letter_code
_entity_poly.pdbx_strand_id
1 'polypeptide(L)'
;MLTGTKCRDRVDACMLEDIEADDGETEPLSLPDYDEEKLREEKRKELADLPEEDLRAELARQDEEEREWQDEYGVDGPDELEATIAEGMDADERQQRRRVAYYWRKNQHVREMIEEVFDG
;
A
#
# COMPACT_ATOMS: atom_id res chain seq x y z
N MET A 1 13.92 -4.12 35.85
CA MET A 1 12.58 -3.90 35.25
C MET A 1 12.83 -3.61 33.79
N LEU A 2 12.53 -4.55 32.91
CA LEU A 2 12.59 -4.38 31.46
C LEU A 2 11.17 -4.61 30.98
N THR A 3 10.48 -3.53 30.62
CA THR A 3 9.19 -3.60 29.94
C THR A 3 9.47 -4.13 28.55
N GLY A 4 9.32 -5.44 28.36
CA GLY A 4 9.35 -6.05 27.05
C GLY A 4 8.17 -5.53 26.25
N THR A 5 8.45 -4.59 25.32
CA THR A 5 7.50 -4.17 24.30
C THR A 5 7.17 -5.38 23.46
N LYS A 6 5.98 -5.92 23.70
CA LYS A 6 5.46 -7.09 23.03
C LYS A 6 5.02 -6.68 21.62
N CYS A 7 5.87 -6.90 20.62
CA CYS A 7 5.40 -7.11 19.25
C CYS A 7 4.38 -8.25 19.29
N ARG A 8 3.15 -8.00 18.88
CA ARG A 8 2.19 -9.07 18.58
C ARG A 8 1.18 -8.62 17.52
N ASP A 9 1.40 -9.15 16.33
CA ASP A 9 0.41 -9.63 15.37
C ASP A 9 -0.76 -8.71 15.00
N ARG A 10 -0.59 -8.05 13.87
CA ARG A 10 -1.67 -7.94 12.86
C ARG A 10 -1.10 -7.60 11.48
N VAL A 11 -0.27 -8.50 10.94
CA VAL A 11 0.10 -8.50 9.52
C VAL A 11 -0.36 -9.83 8.94
N ASP A 12 -1.68 -10.01 8.85
CA ASP A 12 -2.26 -11.20 8.25
C ASP A 12 -3.67 -10.87 7.75
N ALA A 13 -3.75 -10.28 6.56
CA ALA A 13 -4.95 -10.29 5.70
C ALA A 13 -4.71 -9.85 4.24
N CYS A 14 -3.48 -9.82 3.74
CA CYS A 14 -3.25 -9.82 2.29
C CYS A 14 -2.27 -10.94 1.95
N MET A 15 -2.84 -12.07 1.53
CA MET A 15 -2.14 -13.14 0.81
C MET A 15 -1.25 -12.51 -0.27
N LEU A 16 0.06 -12.64 -0.11
CA LEU A 16 0.97 -12.77 -1.22
C LEU A 16 1.98 -13.82 -0.79
N GLU A 17 1.99 -14.94 -1.52
CA GLU A 17 2.86 -16.08 -1.30
C GLU A 17 4.32 -15.61 -1.12
N ASP A 18 5.01 -16.22 -0.16
CA ASP A 18 6.45 -16.04 0.06
C ASP A 18 7.21 -16.30 -1.25
N ILE A 19 7.61 -15.23 -1.94
CA ILE A 19 8.61 -15.33 -2.98
C ILE A 19 9.95 -15.42 -2.24
N GLU A 20 10.43 -16.65 -2.04
CA GLU A 20 11.81 -16.89 -1.64
C GLU A 20 12.71 -16.13 -2.61
N ALA A 21 13.56 -15.23 -2.08
CA ALA A 21 14.51 -14.48 -2.86
C ALA A 21 15.58 -15.44 -3.41
N ASP A 22 15.34 -15.95 -4.61
CA ASP A 22 16.34 -16.62 -5.44
C ASP A 22 17.33 -15.55 -5.94
N ASP A 23 18.59 -15.66 -5.51
CA ASP A 23 19.72 -14.80 -5.90
C ASP A 23 20.27 -15.20 -7.30
N GLY A 24 19.40 -15.70 -8.17
CA GLY A 24 19.68 -15.91 -9.59
C GLY A 24 19.32 -14.65 -10.35
N GLU A 25 20.19 -14.21 -11.28
CA GLU A 25 19.84 -13.19 -12.27
C GLU A 25 18.56 -13.61 -13.00
N THR A 26 17.41 -13.17 -12.47
CA THR A 26 16.13 -13.36 -13.09
C THR A 26 16.15 -12.43 -14.28
N GLU A 27 16.38 -12.99 -15.49
CA GLU A 27 16.11 -12.25 -16.72
C GLU A 27 14.77 -11.54 -16.52
N PRO A 28 14.68 -10.21 -16.70
CA PRO A 28 13.47 -9.48 -16.41
C PRO A 28 12.35 -10.18 -17.16
N LEU A 29 11.47 -10.85 -16.42
CA LEU A 29 10.33 -11.52 -17.00
C LEU A 29 9.63 -10.41 -17.76
N SER A 30 9.60 -10.52 -19.10
CA SER A 30 8.84 -9.59 -19.91
C SER A 30 7.43 -9.70 -19.38
N LEU A 31 7.03 -8.72 -18.56
CA LEU A 31 5.67 -8.60 -18.12
C LEU A 31 4.85 -8.63 -19.42
N PRO A 32 3.73 -9.37 -19.47
CA PRO A 32 2.73 -9.18 -20.51
C PRO A 32 2.58 -7.68 -20.77
N ASP A 33 2.26 -7.30 -22.00
CA ASP A 33 1.89 -5.92 -22.36
C ASP A 33 0.61 -5.56 -21.56
N TYR A 34 0.82 -5.23 -20.29
CA TYR A 34 -0.20 -4.89 -19.32
C TYR A 34 -0.51 -3.43 -19.57
N ASP A 35 -1.61 -3.22 -20.27
CA ASP A 35 -2.15 -1.90 -20.49
C ASP A 35 -2.66 -1.35 -19.14
N GLU A 36 -1.87 -0.47 -18.52
CA GLU A 36 -2.19 0.17 -17.24
C GLU A 36 -3.49 0.97 -17.31
N GLU A 37 -3.78 1.59 -18.47
CA GLU A 37 -5.01 2.34 -18.69
C GLU A 37 -6.22 1.41 -18.64
N LYS A 38 -6.12 0.24 -19.30
CA LYS A 38 -7.18 -0.77 -19.28
C LYS A 38 -7.45 -1.29 -17.88
N LEU A 39 -6.40 -1.58 -17.09
CA LEU A 39 -6.57 -2.03 -15.71
C LEU A 39 -7.25 -0.96 -14.85
N ARG A 40 -6.88 0.31 -15.04
CA ARG A 40 -7.53 1.44 -14.35
C ARG A 40 -9.00 1.56 -14.74
N GLU A 41 -9.33 1.42 -16.03
CA GLU A 41 -10.72 1.47 -16.51
C GLU A 41 -11.56 0.33 -15.93
N GLU A 42 -11.04 -0.90 -15.95
CA GLU A 42 -11.70 -2.06 -15.35
C GLU A 42 -11.97 -1.83 -13.86
N LYS A 43 -10.97 -1.33 -13.12
CA LYS A 43 -11.12 -0.99 -11.71
C LYS A 43 -12.14 0.11 -11.45
N ARG A 44 -12.14 1.18 -12.25
CA ARG A 44 -13.15 2.25 -12.15
C ARG A 44 -14.56 1.71 -12.36
N LYS A 45 -14.74 0.80 -13.32
CA LYS A 45 -16.03 0.16 -13.55
C LYS A 45 -16.47 -0.69 -12.36
N GLU A 46 -15.56 -1.50 -11.80
CA GLU A 46 -15.83 -2.26 -10.58
C GLU A 46 -16.25 -1.35 -9.42
N LEU A 47 -15.60 -0.20 -9.24
CA LEU A 47 -15.96 0.78 -8.21
C LEU A 47 -17.32 1.44 -8.47
N ALA A 48 -17.64 1.75 -9.73
CA ALA A 48 -18.92 2.37 -10.10
C ALA A 48 -20.14 1.43 -9.89
N ASP A 49 -19.91 0.12 -9.88
CA ASP A 49 -20.94 -0.89 -9.58
C ASP A 49 -21.18 -1.07 -8.06
N LEU A 50 -20.32 -0.51 -7.20
CA LEU A 50 -20.46 -0.58 -5.74
C LEU A 50 -21.46 0.46 -5.20
N PRO A 51 -22.15 0.18 -4.09
CA PRO A 51 -23.04 1.16 -3.47
C PRO A 51 -22.24 2.31 -2.84
N GLU A 52 -22.81 3.52 -2.87
CA GLU A 52 -22.19 4.74 -2.31
C GLU A 52 -21.75 4.57 -0.85
N GLU A 53 -22.50 3.81 -0.05
CA GLU A 53 -22.15 3.56 1.35
C GLU A 53 -20.85 2.76 1.50
N ASP A 54 -20.60 1.79 0.63
CA ASP A 54 -19.38 0.98 0.64
C ASP A 54 -18.18 1.81 0.18
N LEU A 55 -18.39 2.66 -0.85
CA LEU A 55 -17.35 3.58 -1.32
C LEU A 55 -16.94 4.59 -0.23
N ARG A 56 -17.90 5.15 0.51
CA ARG A 56 -17.62 6.04 1.65
C ARG A 56 -16.94 5.31 2.80
N ALA A 57 -17.34 4.08 3.08
CA ALA A 57 -16.70 3.25 4.11
C ALA A 57 -15.23 2.95 3.75
N GLU A 58 -14.95 2.66 2.48
CA GLU A 58 -13.58 2.45 2.00
C GLU A 58 -12.73 3.71 2.12
N LEU A 59 -13.27 4.89 1.76
CA LEU A 59 -12.56 6.16 1.96
C LEU A 59 -12.23 6.42 3.43
N ALA A 60 -13.18 6.17 4.34
CA ALA A 60 -12.96 6.33 5.78
C ALA A 60 -11.91 5.36 6.32
N ARG A 61 -11.92 4.10 5.85
CA ARG A 61 -10.92 3.09 6.19
C ARG A 61 -9.52 3.51 5.73
N GLN A 62 -9.39 3.97 4.48
CA GLN A 62 -8.12 4.44 3.94
C GLN A 62 -7.60 5.65 4.71
N ASP A 63 -8.47 6.61 5.05
CA ASP A 63 -8.08 7.78 5.82
C ASP A 63 -7.61 7.43 7.24
N GLU A 64 -8.23 6.45 7.91
CA GLU A 64 -7.75 5.93 9.19
C GLU A 64 -6.37 5.25 9.05
N GLU A 65 -6.21 4.39 8.04
CA GLU A 65 -4.94 3.67 7.77
C GLU A 65 -3.78 4.65 7.44
N GLU A 66 -4.06 5.71 6.68
CA GLU A 66 -3.06 6.74 6.38
C GLU A 66 -2.66 7.51 7.64
N ARG A 67 -3.61 7.89 8.52
CA ARG A 67 -3.29 8.55 9.79
C ARG A 67 -2.45 7.65 10.71
N GLU A 68 -2.75 6.35 10.75
CA GLU A 68 -1.94 5.40 11.51
C GLU A 68 -0.49 5.38 11.04
N TRP A 69 -0.25 5.38 9.72
CA TRP A 69 1.11 5.47 9.18
C TRP A 69 1.77 6.83 9.43
N GLN A 70 1.01 7.93 9.34
CA GLN A 70 1.52 9.26 9.70
C GLN A 70 2.01 9.30 11.14
N ASP A 71 1.23 8.78 12.07
CA ASP A 71 1.57 8.73 13.50
C ASP A 71 2.73 7.75 13.79
N GLU A 72 2.76 6.59 13.11
CA GLU A 72 3.79 5.57 13.29
C GLU A 72 5.18 6.05 12.83
N TYR A 73 5.23 6.70 11.66
CA TYR A 73 6.49 7.07 11.01
C TYR A 73 6.85 8.55 11.16
N GLY A 74 5.91 9.39 11.59
CA GLY A 74 6.11 10.84 11.76
C GLY A 74 6.33 11.56 10.44
N VAL A 75 5.65 11.13 9.37
CA VAL A 75 5.77 11.65 8.01
C VAL A 75 4.39 11.89 7.43
N ASP A 76 4.25 12.83 6.49
CA ASP A 76 2.94 13.21 5.96
C ASP A 76 2.49 12.33 4.76
N GLY A 77 3.41 11.55 4.17
CA GLY A 77 3.10 10.74 3.01
C GLY A 77 4.17 9.71 2.60
N PRO A 78 3.88 8.91 1.57
CA PRO A 78 4.72 7.79 1.15
C PRO A 78 6.11 8.20 0.65
N ASP A 79 6.22 9.33 -0.05
CA ASP A 79 7.52 9.79 -0.56
C ASP A 79 8.45 10.24 0.57
N GLU A 80 7.90 10.88 1.61
CA GLU A 80 8.65 11.24 2.80
C GLU A 80 9.05 10.00 3.60
N LEU A 81 8.15 9.01 3.72
CA LEU A 81 8.47 7.71 4.31
C LEU A 81 9.65 7.04 3.60
N GLU A 82 9.65 7.01 2.26
CA GLU A 82 10.79 6.47 1.51
C GLU A 82 12.08 7.26 1.71
N ALA A 83 11.99 8.59 1.85
CA ALA A 83 13.15 9.43 2.13
C ALA A 83 13.76 9.15 3.52
N THR A 84 13.00 8.59 4.47
CA THR A 84 13.54 8.17 5.78
C THR A 84 14.46 6.93 5.69
N ILE A 85 14.44 6.20 4.57
CA ILE A 85 15.18 4.94 4.41
C ILE A 85 16.67 5.23 4.19
N ALA A 86 17.48 4.98 5.22
CA ALA A 86 18.94 5.16 5.18
C ALA A 86 19.70 3.85 4.94
N GLU A 87 20.91 3.92 4.36
CA GLU A 87 21.74 2.74 4.08
C GLU A 87 22.19 1.98 5.34
N GLY A 88 22.30 2.67 6.48
CA GLY A 88 22.66 2.09 7.78
C GLY A 88 21.50 1.49 8.58
N MET A 89 20.29 1.53 8.02
CA MET A 89 19.08 0.97 8.64
C MET A 89 19.01 -0.54 8.44
N ASP A 90 18.38 -1.22 9.42
CA ASP A 90 18.13 -2.66 9.36
C ASP A 90 17.38 -3.06 8.07
N ALA A 91 17.72 -4.22 7.51
CA ALA A 91 17.17 -4.65 6.22
C ALA A 91 15.66 -4.91 6.27
N ASP A 92 15.16 -5.51 7.35
CA ASP A 92 13.74 -5.78 7.53
C ASP A 92 12.97 -4.46 7.72
N GLU A 93 13.53 -3.51 8.47
CA GLU A 93 12.95 -2.17 8.65
C GLU A 93 12.87 -1.40 7.32
N ARG A 94 13.92 -1.47 6.48
CA ARG A 94 13.91 -0.86 5.14
C ARG A 94 12.83 -1.48 4.26
N GLN A 95 12.72 -2.81 4.26
CA GLN A 95 11.71 -3.52 3.46
C GLN A 95 10.30 -3.16 3.93
N GLN A 96 10.07 -3.11 5.24
CA GLN A 96 8.80 -2.73 5.84
C GLN A 96 8.39 -1.31 5.41
N ARG A 97 9.29 -0.31 5.51
CA ARG A 97 8.97 1.07 5.09
C ARG A 97 8.64 1.18 3.60
N ARG A 98 9.37 0.46 2.73
CA ARG A 98 9.05 0.41 1.29
C ARG A 98 7.67 -0.19 1.03
N ARG A 99 7.32 -1.26 1.76
CA ARG A 99 6.02 -1.92 1.64
C ARG A 99 4.88 -1.00 2.07
N VAL A 100 5.04 -0.29 3.20
CA VAL A 100 4.07 0.69 3.67
C VAL A 100 3.92 1.83 2.66
N ALA A 101 5.02 2.41 2.18
CA ALA A 101 4.97 3.49 1.17
C ALA A 101 4.25 3.04 -0.12
N TYR A 102 4.48 1.81 -0.56
CA TYR A 102 3.78 1.23 -1.71
C TYR A 102 2.26 1.12 -1.48
N TYR A 103 1.83 0.57 -0.32
CA TYR A 103 0.40 0.45 -0.02
C TYR A 103 -0.27 1.81 0.15
N TRP A 104 0.43 2.78 0.74
CA TRP A 104 -0.08 4.12 0.88
C TRP A 104 -0.33 4.78 -0.47
N ARG A 105 0.60 4.70 -1.43
CA ARG A 105 0.35 5.16 -2.81
C ARG A 105 -0.84 4.45 -3.46
N LYS A 106 -0.98 3.15 -3.22
CA LYS A 106 -2.12 2.40 -3.73
C LYS A 106 -3.45 2.90 -3.15
N ASN A 107 -3.50 3.17 -1.85
CA ASN A 107 -4.68 3.76 -1.21
C ASN A 107 -5.02 5.12 -1.81
N GLN A 108 -4.02 5.99 -2.00
CA GLN A 108 -4.20 7.30 -2.64
C GLN A 108 -4.76 7.17 -4.07
N HIS A 109 -4.25 6.25 -4.88
CA HIS A 109 -4.78 6.02 -6.22
C HIS A 109 -6.20 5.45 -6.22
N VAL A 110 -6.53 4.55 -5.29
CA VAL A 110 -7.90 4.04 -5.18
C VAL A 110 -8.85 5.14 -4.72
N ARG A 111 -8.44 5.98 -3.75
CA ARG A 111 -9.18 7.16 -3.32
C ARG A 111 -9.50 8.07 -4.50
N GLU A 112 -8.49 8.43 -5.31
CA GLU A 112 -8.69 9.25 -6.52
C GLU A 112 -9.74 8.62 -7.45
N MET A 113 -9.69 7.31 -7.68
CA MET A 113 -10.69 6.63 -8.52
C MET A 113 -12.10 6.61 -7.91
N ILE A 114 -12.22 6.50 -6.58
CA ILE A 114 -13.52 6.57 -5.89
C ILE A 114 -14.08 8.00 -5.96
N GLU A 115 -13.23 9.01 -5.77
CA GLU A 115 -13.61 10.42 -5.91
C GLU A 115 -14.10 10.74 -7.33
N GLU A 116 -13.41 10.25 -8.36
CA GLU A 116 -13.86 10.33 -9.76
C GLU A 116 -15.26 9.72 -9.98
N VAL A 117 -15.63 8.66 -9.25
CA VAL A 117 -16.98 8.07 -9.32
C VAL A 117 -18.03 8.98 -8.69
N PHE A 118 -17.69 9.72 -7.63
CA PHE A 118 -18.61 10.66 -6.98
C PHE A 118 -18.79 11.98 -7.76
N ASP A 119 -17.77 12.43 -8.49
CA ASP A 119 -17.81 13.65 -9.30
C ASP A 119 -18.48 13.45 -10.68
N GLY A 120 -18.78 12.19 -11.05
CA GLY A 120 -19.33 11.76 -12.35
C GLY A 120 -20.84 11.83 -12.52
#